data_AF-A0A2A7N6T8-F1
#
_entry.id   AF-A0A2A7N6T8-F1
#
_cell.length_a   1.000
_cell.length_b   1.000
_cell.length_c   1.000
_cell.angle_alpha   90.00
_cell.angle_beta   90.00
_cell.angle_gamma   90.00
#
_symmetry.space_group_name_H-M   'P 1'
#
loop_
_entity.id
_entity.type
_entity.pdbx_description
1 polymer ?
#
loop_
_entity_poly.entity_id
_entity_poly.type
_entity_poly.pdbx_seq_one_letter_code
_entity_poly.pdbx_strand_id
1 'polypeptide(L)'
;MPLGRKTVAGIGLILLLGACSTSHATPAAPSTTDAAPTVGPFSIGGASTDTVGGYLPDGKTLSPFDVADPVIGRLDPALLAAVQNAARDAAADGIEMEINSGWRTEGFQQRLFDDAVRTYGSVAAAAEYVASPQTSRHVTGQAVDVGPPEADNWLIRNGSRFGLCQIYANEIWHFELAADHNGNCPPLKPNAAG
;
A
#
# COMPACT_ATOMS: atom_id res chain seq x y z
N MET A 1 -45.76 5.57 50.84
CA MET A 1 -46.42 4.36 51.38
C MET A 1 -47.54 4.80 52.32
N PRO A 2 -48.77 4.31 52.11
CA PRO A 2 -49.39 3.46 53.14
C PRO A 2 -49.86 2.14 52.51
N LEU A 3 -49.31 1.00 52.96
CA LEU A 3 -49.95 0.04 53.87
C LEU A 3 -51.30 -0.54 53.39
N GLY A 4 -51.20 -1.68 52.69
CA GLY A 4 -51.63 -2.98 53.22
C GLY A 4 -53.13 -3.31 53.27
N ARG A 5 -53.52 -4.41 52.60
CA ARG A 5 -54.43 -5.41 53.18
C ARG A 5 -54.29 -6.77 52.51
N LYS A 6 -54.18 -7.78 53.37
CA LYS A 6 -54.21 -9.22 53.13
C LYS A 6 -55.67 -9.64 52.91
N THR A 7 -55.94 -10.64 52.06
CA THR A 7 -56.59 -11.92 52.42
C THR A 7 -56.76 -12.85 51.21
N VAL A 8 -56.57 -14.12 51.50
CA VAL A 8 -56.63 -15.34 50.68
C VAL A 8 -58.06 -15.88 50.65
N ALA A 9 -58.49 -16.52 49.55
CA ALA A 9 -59.08 -17.87 49.51
C ALA A 9 -59.90 -18.09 48.24
N GLY A 10 -59.51 -19.09 47.46
CA GLY A 10 -60.25 -19.64 46.33
C GLY A 10 -59.66 -20.99 45.96
N ILE A 11 -60.03 -22.02 46.72
CA ILE A 11 -59.68 -23.43 46.45
C ILE A 11 -60.55 -23.89 45.28
N GLY A 12 -59.91 -24.24 44.16
CA GLY A 12 -60.54 -24.75 42.94
C GLY A 12 -59.88 -26.05 42.50
N LEU A 13 -60.40 -27.13 43.08
CA LEU A 13 -60.50 -28.52 42.63
C LEU A 13 -60.02 -28.87 41.19
N ILE A 14 -59.02 -29.77 41.14
CA ILE A 14 -58.85 -30.97 40.28
C ILE A 14 -58.95 -30.81 38.75
N LEU A 15 -57.89 -31.20 38.04
CA LEU A 15 -57.92 -32.34 37.09
C LEU A 15 -56.47 -32.66 36.63
N LEU A 16 -55.97 -33.82 37.04
CA LEU A 16 -54.74 -34.42 36.53
C LEU A 16 -55.02 -35.02 35.15
N LEU A 17 -54.37 -34.47 34.12
CA LEU A 17 -54.15 -35.14 32.85
C LEU A 17 -52.64 -35.29 32.68
N GLY A 18 -52.17 -36.52 32.87
CA GLY A 18 -50.79 -36.91 32.59
C GLY A 18 -50.54 -36.83 31.09
N ALA A 19 -49.61 -35.98 30.69
CA ALA A 19 -49.00 -36.00 29.38
C ALA A 19 -47.59 -36.60 29.53
N CYS A 20 -47.40 -37.78 28.95
CA CYS A 20 -46.08 -38.36 28.75
C CYS A 20 -45.31 -37.49 27.75
N SER A 21 -44.40 -36.64 28.23
CA SER A 21 -43.47 -35.93 27.37
C SER A 21 -42.40 -36.90 26.89
N THR A 22 -42.55 -37.44 25.68
CA THR A 22 -41.44 -38.06 24.95
C THR A 22 -40.47 -36.97 24.53
N SER A 23 -39.35 -36.85 25.26
CA SER A 23 -38.21 -36.02 24.85
C SER A 23 -37.72 -36.51 23.49
N HIS A 24 -38.12 -35.82 22.42
CA HIS A 24 -37.49 -35.99 21.11
C HIS A 24 -36.13 -35.31 21.20
N ALA A 25 -35.07 -36.11 21.33
CA ALA A 25 -33.72 -35.63 21.10
C ALA A 25 -33.63 -35.20 19.64
N THR A 26 -33.54 -33.89 19.41
CA THR A 26 -33.12 -33.32 18.13
C THR A 26 -31.75 -33.92 17.79
N PRO A 27 -31.55 -34.53 16.60
CA PRO A 27 -30.21 -34.87 16.17
C PRO A 27 -29.43 -33.56 16.00
N ALA A 28 -28.35 -33.42 16.75
CA ALA A 28 -27.40 -32.33 16.56
C ALA A 28 -26.90 -32.38 15.10
N ALA A 29 -27.04 -31.28 14.38
CA ALA A 29 -26.38 -31.12 13.09
C ALA A 29 -24.88 -31.35 13.28
N PRO A 30 -24.19 -32.04 12.36
CA PRO A 30 -22.74 -32.17 12.43
C PRO A 30 -22.14 -30.77 12.36
N SER A 31 -21.48 -30.34 13.43
CA SER A 31 -20.62 -29.17 13.42
C SER A 31 -19.40 -29.49 12.57
N THR A 32 -19.50 -29.30 11.26
CA THR A 32 -18.34 -29.07 10.43
C THR A 32 -17.87 -27.66 10.73
N THR A 33 -17.02 -27.53 11.75
CA THR A 33 -16.14 -26.38 11.89
C THR A 33 -15.18 -26.47 10.73
N ASP A 34 -15.59 -25.96 9.57
CA ASP A 34 -14.67 -25.71 8.46
C ASP A 34 -13.76 -24.59 8.97
N ALA A 35 -12.59 -24.98 9.46
CA ALA A 35 -11.56 -24.02 9.80
C ALA A 35 -11.26 -23.24 8.51
N ALA A 36 -11.57 -21.95 8.51
CA ALA A 36 -11.17 -21.06 7.43
C ALA A 36 -9.68 -21.31 7.13
N PRO A 37 -9.28 -21.48 5.86
CA PRO A 37 -7.89 -21.68 5.55
C PRO A 37 -7.14 -20.46 6.09
N THR A 38 -6.20 -20.70 7.01
CA THR A 38 -5.27 -19.66 7.43
C THR A 38 -4.48 -19.25 6.20
N VAL A 39 -4.86 -18.12 5.61
CA VAL A 39 -4.03 -17.43 4.62
C VAL A 39 -2.81 -16.93 5.38
N GLY A 40 -1.82 -17.80 5.55
CA GLY A 40 -0.47 -17.34 5.81
C GLY A 40 -0.03 -16.44 4.64
N PRO A 41 0.97 -15.57 4.83
CA PRO A 41 1.57 -14.88 3.70
C PRO A 41 1.93 -15.93 2.64
N PHE A 42 1.48 -15.72 1.41
CA PHE A 42 1.90 -16.55 0.28
C PHE A 42 3.41 -16.37 0.13
N SER A 43 4.18 -17.29 0.70
CA SER A 43 5.60 -17.41 0.41
C SER A 43 5.73 -17.97 -0.99
N ILE A 44 6.13 -17.11 -1.92
CA ILE A 44 6.69 -17.62 -3.16
C ILE A 44 7.98 -18.33 -2.76
N GLY A 45 8.03 -19.66 -2.90
CA GLY A 45 9.23 -20.42 -2.58
C GLY A 45 10.44 -19.78 -3.24
N GLY A 46 11.63 -19.86 -2.62
CA GLY A 46 12.86 -19.15 -3.03
C GLY A 46 13.37 -19.41 -4.45
N ALA A 47 12.59 -20.09 -5.29
CA ALA A 47 12.77 -20.29 -6.71
C ALA A 47 12.03 -19.28 -7.61
N SER A 48 11.09 -18.44 -7.12
CA SER A 48 10.69 -17.27 -7.93
C SER A 48 11.63 -16.12 -7.64
N THR A 49 12.68 -16.08 -8.45
CA THR A 49 13.38 -14.85 -8.75
C THR A 49 12.43 -13.99 -9.57
N ASP A 50 12.24 -12.71 -9.20
CA ASP A 50 11.80 -11.73 -10.20
C ASP A 50 12.84 -11.75 -11.32
N THR A 51 12.54 -12.45 -12.41
CA THR A 51 13.47 -12.61 -13.53
C THR A 51 13.67 -11.30 -14.29
N VAL A 52 12.83 -10.29 -14.03
CA VAL A 52 12.83 -9.02 -14.73
C VAL A 52 13.49 -7.91 -13.90
N GLY A 53 13.62 -8.10 -12.58
CA GLY A 53 14.35 -7.20 -11.66
C GLY A 53 13.70 -5.83 -11.47
N GLY A 54 12.37 -5.72 -11.56
CA GLY A 54 11.64 -4.46 -11.38
C GLY A 54 11.15 -4.27 -9.94
N TYR A 55 11.94 -4.76 -8.98
CA TYR A 55 11.68 -4.74 -7.55
C TYR A 55 13.01 -4.65 -6.79
N LEU A 56 13.04 -3.79 -5.77
CA LEU A 56 14.14 -3.70 -4.82
C LEU A 56 13.67 -4.19 -3.44
N PRO A 57 14.38 -5.13 -2.79
CA PRO A 57 14.02 -5.59 -1.45
C PRO A 57 14.01 -4.47 -0.40
N ASP A 58 13.15 -4.59 0.61
CA ASP A 58 13.04 -3.61 1.69
C ASP A 58 14.40 -3.35 2.36
N GLY A 59 14.71 -2.08 2.59
CA GLY A 59 15.97 -1.64 3.19
C GLY A 59 17.19 -1.77 2.27
N LYS A 60 16.99 -2.09 0.99
CA LYS A 60 17.99 -1.92 -0.06
C LYS A 60 17.74 -0.62 -0.80
N THR A 61 18.83 -0.02 -1.24
CA THR A 61 18.86 1.17 -2.08
C THR A 61 19.88 0.95 -3.20
N LEU A 62 19.74 1.70 -4.28
CA LEU A 62 20.66 1.67 -5.42
C LEU A 62 21.25 3.05 -5.66
N SER A 63 22.47 3.09 -6.19
CA SER A 63 23.00 4.31 -6.77
C SER A 63 22.21 4.67 -8.04
N PRO A 64 21.97 5.96 -8.34
CA PRO A 64 21.47 6.40 -9.65
C PRO A 64 22.34 5.97 -10.84
N PHE A 65 23.57 5.50 -10.58
CA PHE A 65 24.52 5.04 -11.59
C PHE A 65 24.53 3.51 -11.78
N ASP A 66 23.76 2.75 -11.01
CA ASP A 66 23.69 1.28 -11.07
C ASP A 66 22.83 0.77 -12.24
N VAL A 67 23.11 1.24 -13.45
CA VAL A 67 22.32 0.99 -14.68
C VAL A 67 22.28 -0.47 -15.12
N ALA A 68 23.11 -1.34 -14.53
CA ALA A 68 23.05 -2.78 -14.74
C ALA A 68 21.83 -3.41 -14.04
N ASP A 69 21.32 -2.78 -12.97
CA ASP A 69 20.10 -3.18 -12.31
C ASP A 69 18.88 -2.67 -13.10
N PRO A 70 17.89 -3.52 -13.45
CA PRO A 70 16.73 -3.09 -14.21
C PRO A 70 15.89 -1.99 -13.53
N VAL A 71 15.92 -1.86 -12.21
CA VAL A 71 15.26 -0.76 -11.48
C VAL A 71 15.77 0.60 -11.96
N ILE A 72 17.07 0.71 -12.28
CA ILE A 72 17.70 1.94 -12.76
C ILE A 72 17.78 1.94 -14.29
N GLY A 73 18.25 0.84 -14.88
CA GLY A 73 18.51 0.73 -16.32
C GLY A 73 17.27 0.80 -17.21
N ARG A 74 16.06 0.70 -16.65
CA ARG A 74 14.78 0.83 -17.38
C ARG A 74 14.02 2.12 -17.09
N LEU A 75 14.62 3.05 -16.36
CA LEU A 75 14.09 4.41 -16.30
C LEU A 75 14.09 5.04 -17.70
N ASP A 76 13.14 5.94 -17.94
CA ASP A 76 13.14 6.78 -19.12
C ASP A 76 14.52 7.46 -19.24
N PRO A 77 15.18 7.42 -20.42
CA PRO A 77 16.55 7.93 -20.54
C PRO A 77 16.71 9.40 -20.15
N ALA A 78 15.69 10.24 -20.38
CA ALA A 78 15.75 11.63 -19.96
C ALA A 78 15.64 11.75 -18.44
N LEU A 79 14.76 10.97 -17.81
CA LEU A 79 14.64 10.93 -16.34
C LEU A 79 15.96 10.46 -15.71
N LEU A 80 16.53 9.36 -16.19
CA LEU A 80 17.80 8.84 -15.68
C LEU A 80 18.92 9.88 -15.77
N ALA A 81 19.05 10.57 -16.90
CA ALA A 81 20.04 11.63 -17.07
C ALA A 81 19.81 12.79 -16.08
N ALA A 82 18.57 13.22 -15.89
CA ALA A 82 18.22 14.27 -14.93
C ALA A 82 18.57 13.88 -13.49
N VAL A 83 18.21 12.66 -13.07
CA VAL A 83 18.52 12.13 -11.73
C VAL A 83 20.03 12.03 -11.53
N GLN A 84 20.78 11.54 -12.52
CA GLN A 84 22.25 11.45 -12.43
C GLN A 84 22.94 12.82 -12.35
N ASN A 85 22.43 13.83 -13.07
CA ASN A 85 22.93 15.19 -12.97
C ASN A 85 22.62 15.79 -11.59
N ALA A 86 21.39 15.58 -11.10
CA ALA A 86 20.98 16.01 -9.78
C ALA A 86 21.82 15.35 -8.67
N ALA A 87 22.09 14.05 -8.78
CA ALA A 87 22.92 13.32 -7.83
C ALA A 87 24.38 13.83 -7.78
N ARG A 88 24.97 14.23 -8.92
CA ARG A 88 26.31 14.83 -8.94
C ARG A 88 26.36 16.18 -8.21
N ASP A 89 25.36 17.02 -8.46
CA ASP A 89 25.27 18.33 -7.81
C ASP A 89 24.95 18.20 -6.31
N ALA A 90 24.06 17.28 -5.93
CA ALA A 90 23.78 16.98 -4.53
C ALA A 90 25.03 16.51 -3.79
N ALA A 91 25.84 15.64 -4.41
CA ALA A 91 27.09 15.17 -3.83
C ALA A 91 28.12 16.31 -3.65
N ALA A 92 28.13 17.32 -4.52
CA ALA A 92 28.96 18.52 -4.34
C ALA A 92 28.54 19.34 -3.11
N ASP A 93 27.27 19.25 -2.71
CA ASP A 93 26.74 19.84 -1.46
C ASP A 93 26.86 18.89 -0.25
N GLY A 94 27.51 17.73 -0.43
CA GLY A 94 27.70 16.72 0.63
C GLY A 94 26.51 15.79 0.86
N ILE A 95 25.55 15.76 -0.07
CA ILE A 95 24.32 14.97 0.02
C ILE A 95 24.42 13.77 -0.91
N GLU A 96 24.48 12.58 -0.34
CA GLU A 96 24.43 11.32 -1.10
C GLU A 96 22.98 10.99 -1.47
N MET A 97 22.74 10.79 -2.77
CA MET A 97 21.42 10.44 -3.30
C MET A 97 21.39 8.96 -3.67
N GLU A 98 20.39 8.27 -3.14
CA GLU A 98 20.08 6.87 -3.39
C GLU A 98 18.66 6.73 -3.98
N ILE A 99 18.42 5.60 -4.64
CA ILE A 99 17.13 5.25 -5.21
C ILE A 99 16.51 4.13 -4.38
N ASN A 100 15.37 4.43 -3.76
CA ASN A 100 14.54 3.46 -3.04
C ASN A 100 13.71 2.63 -4.03
N SER A 101 13.24 3.27 -5.11
CA SER A 101 12.50 2.58 -6.17
C SER A 101 12.54 3.36 -7.48
N GLY A 102 12.96 2.68 -8.55
CA GLY A 102 12.93 3.20 -9.92
C GLY A 102 11.85 2.54 -10.76
N TRP A 103 12.21 1.98 -11.91
CA TRP A 103 11.29 1.25 -12.77
C TRP A 103 10.71 0.01 -12.06
N ARG A 104 9.41 -0.22 -12.23
CA ARG A 104 8.69 -1.38 -11.67
C ARG A 104 8.07 -2.22 -12.76
N THR A 105 8.03 -3.54 -12.55
CA THR A 105 7.17 -4.40 -13.38
C THR A 105 5.70 -4.12 -13.07
N GLU A 106 4.82 -4.28 -14.08
CA GLU A 106 3.37 -4.19 -13.87
C GLU A 106 2.88 -5.17 -12.80
N GLY A 107 3.40 -6.40 -12.80
CA GLY A 107 3.05 -7.42 -11.81
C GLY A 107 3.51 -7.08 -10.39
N PHE A 108 4.65 -6.41 -10.23
CA PHE A 108 5.07 -5.90 -8.91
C PHE A 108 4.17 -4.75 -8.44
N GLN A 109 3.85 -3.80 -9.33
CA GLN A 109 2.92 -2.71 -9.00
C GLN A 109 1.53 -3.24 -8.64
N GLN A 110 1.04 -4.29 -9.31
CA GLN A 110 -0.24 -4.93 -8.98
C GLN A 110 -0.22 -5.52 -7.56
N ARG A 111 0.87 -6.19 -7.18
CA ARG A 111 1.01 -6.71 -5.81
C ARG A 111 0.99 -5.59 -4.77
N LEU A 112 1.74 -4.50 -5.00
CA LEU A 112 1.70 -3.33 -4.10
C LEU A 112 0.28 -2.77 -3.96
N PHE A 113 -0.45 -2.66 -5.07
CA PHE A 113 -1.82 -2.17 -5.06
C PHE A 113 -2.76 -3.10 -4.29
N ASP A 114 -2.70 -4.41 -4.55
CA ASP A 114 -3.51 -5.41 -3.85
C ASP A 114 -3.21 -5.44 -2.34
N ASP A 115 -1.95 -5.25 -1.96
CA ASP A 115 -1.50 -5.17 -0.57
C ASP A 115 -2.05 -3.91 0.11
N ALA A 116 -2.06 -2.79 -0.59
CA ALA A 116 -2.70 -1.56 -0.13
C ALA A 116 -4.22 -1.74 0.01
N VAL A 117 -4.90 -2.42 -0.92
CA VAL A 117 -6.34 -2.71 -0.80
C VAL A 117 -6.63 -3.54 0.44
N ARG A 118 -5.81 -4.54 0.74
CA ARG A 118 -5.96 -5.34 1.97
C ARG A 118 -5.70 -4.50 3.23
N THR A 119 -4.76 -3.58 3.18
CA THR A 119 -4.38 -2.71 4.30
C THR A 119 -5.43 -1.64 4.58
N TYR A 120 -5.93 -0.97 3.54
CA TYR A 120 -6.83 0.19 3.66
C TYR A 120 -8.31 -0.17 3.47
N GLY A 121 -8.62 -1.43 3.16
CA GLY A 121 -9.99 -1.97 3.14
C GLY A 121 -10.82 -1.62 1.91
N SER A 122 -10.32 -0.80 0.99
CA SER A 122 -10.98 -0.51 -0.28
C SER A 122 -10.00 -0.06 -1.37
N VAL A 123 -10.40 -0.23 -2.63
CA VAL A 123 -9.68 0.29 -3.80
C VAL A 123 -9.52 1.80 -3.73
N ALA A 124 -10.57 2.53 -3.32
CA ALA A 124 -10.52 3.99 -3.24
C ALA A 124 -9.50 4.47 -2.20
N ALA A 125 -9.51 3.89 -0.99
CA ALA A 125 -8.57 4.25 0.05
C ALA A 125 -7.12 3.85 -0.30
N ALA A 126 -6.93 2.70 -0.95
CA ALA A 126 -5.61 2.25 -1.41
C ALA A 126 -5.02 3.17 -2.49
N ALA A 127 -5.86 3.68 -3.41
CA ALA A 127 -5.43 4.53 -4.51
C ALA A 127 -4.85 5.89 -4.05
N GLU A 128 -5.13 6.31 -2.82
CA GLU A 128 -4.51 7.50 -2.23
C GLU A 128 -3.00 7.28 -1.95
N TYR A 129 -2.55 6.04 -1.72
CA TYR A 129 -1.18 5.75 -1.30
C TYR A 129 -0.38 4.95 -2.33
N VAL A 130 -1.07 4.16 -3.17
CA VAL A 130 -0.43 3.31 -4.16
C VAL A 130 -1.21 3.43 -5.46
N ALA A 131 -0.54 3.92 -6.51
CA ALA A 131 -1.13 3.97 -7.85
C ALA A 131 -1.43 2.55 -8.37
N SER A 132 -2.50 2.43 -9.17
CA SER A 132 -2.78 1.19 -9.89
C SER A 132 -1.70 0.91 -10.94
N PRO A 133 -1.58 -0.32 -11.44
CA PRO A 133 -0.60 -0.63 -12.50
C PRO A 133 -0.79 0.20 -13.77
N GLN A 134 -2.03 0.61 -14.07
CA GLN A 134 -2.36 1.39 -15.25
C GLN A 134 -1.96 2.87 -15.13
N THR A 135 -1.83 3.40 -13.91
CA THR A 135 -1.52 4.82 -13.68
C THR A 135 -0.14 5.05 -13.08
N SER A 136 0.51 4.02 -12.54
CA SER A 136 1.83 4.15 -11.93
C SER A 136 2.90 4.55 -12.94
N ARG A 137 3.58 5.65 -12.65
CA ARG A 137 4.65 6.22 -13.47
C ARG A 137 5.95 5.42 -13.32
N HIS A 138 6.10 4.63 -12.26
CA HIS A 138 7.19 3.65 -12.14
C HIS A 138 7.07 2.53 -13.17
N VAL A 139 5.85 2.13 -13.56
CA VAL A 139 5.65 1.05 -14.56
C VAL A 139 6.14 1.48 -15.94
N THR A 140 5.98 2.77 -16.27
CA THR A 140 6.48 3.35 -17.52
C THR A 140 7.91 3.87 -17.42
N GLY A 141 8.57 3.75 -16.26
CA GLY A 141 9.94 4.24 -16.03
C GLY A 141 10.04 5.75 -15.92
N GLN A 142 8.93 6.44 -15.69
CA GLN A 142 8.82 7.91 -15.70
C GLN A 142 8.77 8.53 -14.30
N ALA A 143 8.97 7.73 -13.25
CA ALA A 143 9.10 8.18 -11.88
C ALA A 143 10.24 7.48 -11.14
N VAL A 144 10.73 8.14 -10.10
CA VAL A 144 11.73 7.62 -9.17
C VAL A 144 11.38 8.03 -7.74
N ASP A 145 11.56 7.10 -6.81
CA ASP A 145 11.52 7.32 -5.38
C ASP A 145 12.94 7.46 -4.87
N VAL A 146 13.29 8.66 -4.42
CA VAL A 146 14.62 9.02 -3.94
C VAL A 146 14.71 8.79 -2.43
N GLY A 147 15.93 8.65 -1.95
CA GLY A 147 16.28 8.69 -0.54
C GLY A 147 17.75 9.07 -0.37
N PRO A 148 18.22 9.24 0.87
CA PRO A 148 17.43 9.37 2.10
C PRO A 148 16.65 10.71 2.14
N PRO A 149 15.85 11.00 3.19
CA PRO A 149 15.06 12.25 3.29
C PRO A 149 15.85 13.54 3.07
N GLU A 150 17.15 13.56 3.33
CA GLU A 150 18.01 14.69 3.01
C GLU A 150 18.12 14.96 1.50
N ALA A 151 18.26 13.90 0.69
CA ALA A 151 18.28 13.97 -0.77
C ALA A 151 16.91 14.38 -1.33
N ASP A 152 15.82 13.84 -0.77
CA ASP A 152 14.44 14.22 -1.11
C ASP A 152 14.25 15.74 -0.94
N ASN A 153 14.60 16.24 0.24
CA ASN A 153 14.49 17.66 0.57
C ASN A 153 15.40 18.54 -0.31
N TRP A 154 16.57 18.04 -0.68
CA TRP A 154 17.45 18.74 -1.61
C TRP A 154 16.83 18.81 -3.01
N LEU A 155 16.22 17.73 -3.50
CA LEU A 155 15.51 17.72 -4.78
C LEU A 155 14.25 18.60 -4.76
N ILE A 156 13.52 18.66 -3.65
CA ILE A 156 12.37 19.59 -3.54
C ILE A 156 12.83 21.05 -3.76
N ARG A 157 14.02 21.42 -3.28
CA ARG A 157 14.56 22.78 -3.42
C ARG A 157 15.25 23.04 -4.75
N ASN A 158 15.93 22.05 -5.30
CA ASN A 158 16.87 22.22 -6.41
C ASN A 158 16.49 21.43 -7.67
N GLY A 159 15.54 20.52 -7.58
CA GLY A 159 15.23 19.53 -8.63
C GLY A 159 14.75 20.15 -9.93
N SER A 160 14.02 21.26 -9.86
CA SER A 160 13.39 21.86 -11.04
C SER A 160 14.39 22.33 -12.09
N ARG A 161 15.62 22.68 -11.71
CA ARG A 161 16.71 23.03 -12.65
C ARG A 161 17.17 21.85 -13.50
N PHE A 162 16.87 20.63 -13.06
CA PHE A 162 17.10 19.39 -13.81
C PHE A 162 15.84 18.85 -14.50
N GLY A 163 14.71 19.55 -14.35
CA GLY A 163 13.41 19.07 -14.81
C GLY A 163 12.64 18.22 -13.78
N LEU A 164 13.25 17.91 -12.63
CA LEU A 164 12.69 17.01 -11.62
C LEU A 164 11.76 17.75 -10.67
N CYS A 165 10.57 17.21 -10.47
CA CYS A 165 9.55 17.80 -9.59
C CYS A 165 8.95 16.74 -8.69
N GLN A 166 8.75 17.10 -7.42
CA GLN A 166 7.87 16.35 -6.53
C GLN A 166 6.45 16.44 -7.09
N ILE A 167 5.74 15.31 -7.14
CA ILE A 167 4.39 15.25 -7.72
C ILE A 167 3.30 15.22 -6.65
N TYR A 168 3.52 14.49 -5.56
CA TYR A 168 2.52 14.28 -4.52
C TYR A 168 2.93 14.91 -3.19
N ALA A 169 2.03 15.68 -2.58
CA ALA A 169 2.29 16.40 -1.34
C ALA A 169 2.56 15.46 -0.14
N ASN A 170 2.00 14.26 -0.16
CA ASN A 170 2.18 13.22 0.85
C ASN A 170 3.41 12.31 0.60
N GLU A 171 4.13 12.48 -0.51
CA GLU A 171 5.27 11.63 -0.90
C GLU A 171 6.47 12.51 -1.26
N ILE A 172 7.28 12.87 -0.26
CA ILE A 172 8.46 13.75 -0.46
C ILE A 172 9.55 13.10 -1.33
N TRP A 173 9.49 11.77 -1.46
CA TRP A 173 10.45 10.94 -2.17
C TRP A 173 10.12 10.78 -3.66
N HIS A 174 8.87 11.01 -4.11
CA HIS A 174 8.42 10.69 -5.48
C HIS A 174 8.66 11.85 -6.44
N PHE A 175 9.54 11.65 -7.43
CA PHE A 175 9.91 12.64 -8.44
C PHE A 175 9.66 12.17 -9.87
N GLU A 176 9.23 13.11 -10.72
CA GLU A 176 9.08 12.91 -12.18
C GLU A 176 9.71 14.07 -12.96
N LEU A 177 9.96 13.85 -14.26
CA LEU A 177 10.27 14.94 -15.19
C LEU A 177 9.01 15.72 -15.53
N ALA A 178 8.76 16.82 -14.81
CA ALA A 178 7.52 17.58 -14.95
C ALA A 178 7.69 19.10 -14.94
N ALA A 179 8.91 19.62 -14.80
CA ALA A 179 9.11 21.07 -14.87
C ALA A 179 8.85 21.59 -16.31
N ASP A 180 8.23 22.75 -16.40
CA ASP A 180 7.98 23.43 -17.67
C ASP A 180 9.28 24.02 -18.27
N HIS A 181 9.18 24.65 -19.45
CA HIS A 181 10.32 25.28 -20.11
C HIS A 181 11.00 26.39 -19.28
N ASN A 182 10.29 26.97 -18.32
CA ASN A 182 10.80 28.01 -17.43
C ASN A 182 11.35 27.42 -16.11
N GLY A 183 11.31 26.09 -15.92
CA GLY A 183 11.73 25.42 -14.70
C GLY A 183 10.69 25.47 -13.57
N ASN A 184 9.42 25.73 -13.88
CA ASN A 184 8.35 25.68 -12.87
C ASN A 184 7.81 24.26 -12.76
N CYS A 185 7.74 23.74 -11.53
CA CYS A 185 7.03 22.50 -11.25
C CYS A 185 5.50 22.73 -11.24
N PRO A 186 4.71 21.72 -11.63
CA PRO A 186 3.26 21.79 -11.50
C PRO A 186 2.87 21.88 -10.01
N PRO A 187 1.66 22.36 -9.70
CA PRO A 187 1.11 22.25 -8.35
C PRO A 187 1.13 20.79 -7.87
N LEU A 188 1.50 20.59 -6.61
CA LEU A 188 1.46 19.27 -6.00
C LEU A 188 0.03 18.73 -6.01
N LYS A 189 -0.10 17.47 -6.39
CA LYS A 189 -1.31 16.69 -6.16
C LYS A 189 -1.39 16.33 -4.67
N PRO A 190 -2.58 16.22 -4.07
CA PRO A 190 -2.69 15.82 -2.67
C PRO A 190 -2.08 14.44 -2.42
N ASN A 191 -2.31 13.50 -3.35
CA ASN A 191 -1.90 12.11 -3.24
C ASN A 191 -1.95 11.37 -4.61
N ALA A 192 -1.65 10.07 -4.63
CA ALA A 192 -1.57 9.26 -5.84
C ALA A 192 -2.88 9.17 -6.64
N ALA A 193 -4.04 9.45 -6.03
CA ALA A 193 -5.35 9.40 -6.67
C ALA A 193 -5.69 10.67 -7.49
N GLY A 194 -4.96 11.77 -7.29
CA GLY A 194 -5.16 13.02 -8.05
C GLY A 194 -5.53 14.23 -7.21
#